data_AF-A0A803QTT7-F1
#
_entry.id   AF-A0A803QTT7-F1
#
_cell.length_a   1.000
_cell.length_b   1.000
_cell.length_c   1.000
_cell.angle_alpha   90.00
_cell.angle_beta   90.00
_cell.angle_gamma   90.00
#
_symmetry.space_group_name_H-M   'P 1'
#
loop_
_entity.id
_entity.type
_entity.pdbx_description
1 polymer ?
#
loop_
_entity_poly.entity_id
_entity_poly.type
_entity_poly.pdbx_seq_one_letter_code
_entity_poly.pdbx_strand_id
1 'polypeptide(L)'
;MVNKMGFFAEAGPVQIFVSNHLIPDDMEFQSGDMPNYTTSDGSVKIQKDSEVRLKIIGTRVDATEIFCIGTIKDDFLGVINDPSAT
;
A
#
# COMPACT_ATOMS: atom_id res chain seq x y z
N MET A 1 5.86 -0.33 -5.48
CA MET A 1 6.80 -1.36 -4.96
C MET A 1 6.24 -1.95 -3.68
N VAL A 2 6.36 -3.25 -3.43
CA VAL A 2 5.91 -3.91 -2.18
C VAL A 2 7.10 -4.65 -1.54
N ASN A 3 7.29 -4.49 -0.23
CA ASN A 3 8.33 -5.19 0.54
C ASN A 3 7.89 -5.39 2.01
N LYS A 4 8.73 -6.01 2.83
CA LYS A 4 8.42 -6.30 4.24
C LYS A 4 8.12 -5.06 5.11
N MET A 5 8.67 -3.90 4.75
CA MET A 5 8.48 -2.66 5.49
C MET A 5 7.19 -1.92 5.11
N GLY A 6 6.54 -2.32 4.01
CA GLY A 6 5.35 -1.67 3.50
C GLY A 6 5.30 -1.65 1.97
N PHE A 7 4.54 -0.71 1.43
CA PHE A 7 4.48 -0.50 -0.01
C PHE A 7 4.52 0.98 -0.39
N PHE A 8 4.96 1.22 -1.62
CA PHE A 8 4.92 2.51 -2.27
C PHE A 8 3.76 2.53 -3.26
N ALA A 9 2.93 3.57 -3.14
CA ALA A 9 1.88 3.94 -4.07
C ALA A 9 2.19 5.30 -4.71
N GLU A 10 1.60 5.55 -5.88
CA GLU A 10 1.78 6.78 -6.63
C GLU A 10 0.42 7.45 -6.87
N ALA A 11 0.35 8.75 -6.64
CA ALA A 11 -0.82 9.59 -6.94
C ALA A 11 -0.37 10.74 -7.83
N GLY A 12 -0.38 10.49 -9.15
CA GLY A 12 0.25 11.39 -10.12
C GLY A 12 1.75 11.51 -9.83
N PRO A 13 2.31 12.73 -9.66
CA PRO A 13 3.73 12.92 -9.39
C PRO A 13 4.13 12.64 -7.93
N VAL A 14 3.17 12.35 -7.04
CA VAL A 14 3.43 12.19 -5.60
C VAL A 14 3.66 10.73 -5.26
N GLN A 15 4.80 10.44 -4.61
CA GLN A 15 5.08 9.13 -4.07
C GLN A 15 4.66 9.04 -2.59
N ILE A 16 3.91 7.99 -2.27
CA ILE A 16 3.32 7.76 -0.95
C ILE A 16 3.84 6.43 -0.42
N PHE A 17 4.46 6.44 0.76
CA PHE A 17 4.86 5.24 1.47
C PHE A 17 3.80 4.86 2.52
N VAL A 18 3.35 3.61 2.49
CA VAL A 18 2.49 3.01 3.52
C VAL A 18 3.32 1.99 4.28
N SER A 19 3.69 2.31 5.52
CA SER A 19 4.43 1.40 6.40
C SER A 19 3.58 0.19 6.78
N ASN A 20 4.21 -0.96 6.99
CA ASN A 20 3.57 -2.16 7.54
C ASN A 20 2.81 -1.91 8.87
N HIS A 21 3.23 -0.93 9.68
CA HIS A 21 2.52 -0.54 10.91
C HIS A 21 1.21 0.24 10.65
N LEU A 22 1.00 0.68 9.40
CA LEU A 22 -0.17 1.44 8.92
C LEU A 22 -1.01 0.62 7.92
N ILE A 23 -0.78 -0.68 7.88
CA ILE A 23 -1.56 -1.69 7.17
C ILE A 23 -2.43 -2.43 8.22
N PRO A 24 -3.66 -2.88 7.87
CA PRO A 24 -4.45 -3.77 8.71
C PRO A 24 -3.65 -4.97 9.24
N ASP A 25 -3.88 -5.35 10.50
CA ASP A 25 -3.09 -6.36 11.19
C ASP A 25 -3.37 -7.80 10.68
N ASP A 26 -4.45 -7.99 9.92
CA ASP A 26 -4.82 -9.25 9.27
C ASP A 26 -4.15 -9.48 7.90
N MET A 27 -3.38 -8.49 7.41
CA MET A 27 -2.59 -8.58 6.18
C MET A 27 -1.13 -8.92 6.47
N GLU A 28 -0.64 -10.00 5.84
CA GLU A 28 0.73 -10.47 6.01
C GLU A 28 1.56 -10.30 4.73
N PHE A 29 2.84 -9.95 4.90
CA PHE A 29 3.78 -9.86 3.79
C PHE A 29 4.25 -11.24 3.34
N GLN A 30 4.15 -11.51 2.04
CA GLN A 30 4.64 -12.72 1.38
C GLN A 30 5.84 -12.39 0.48
N SER A 31 7.00 -13.00 0.76
CA SER A 31 8.20 -12.89 -0.07
C SER A 31 8.21 -14.00 -1.14
N GLY A 32 7.79 -13.67 -2.36
CA GLY A 32 7.86 -14.55 -3.52
C GLY A 32 8.23 -13.78 -4.79
N ASP A 33 8.06 -14.39 -5.97
CA ASP A 33 8.36 -13.75 -7.26
C ASP A 33 7.56 -12.44 -7.46
N MET A 34 6.34 -12.41 -6.91
CA MET A 34 5.51 -11.22 -6.82
C MET A 34 5.21 -10.91 -5.34
N PRO A 35 6.08 -10.10 -4.68
CA PRO A 35 5.88 -9.73 -3.29
C PRO A 35 4.55 -9.02 -3.09
N ASN A 36 3.83 -9.37 -2.02
CA ASN A 36 2.50 -8.86 -1.76
C ASN A 36 2.18 -8.81 -0.27
N TYR A 37 1.16 -8.04 0.09
CA TYR A 37 0.42 -8.18 1.34
C TYR A 37 -0.90 -8.89 1.04
N THR A 38 -1.19 -9.96 1.76
CA THR A 38 -2.43 -10.74 1.57
C THR A 38 -3.15 -10.90 2.91
N THR A 39 -4.47 -10.77 2.93
CA THR A 39 -5.28 -11.04 4.12
C THR A 39 -5.15 -12.51 4.54
N SER A 40 -5.36 -12.78 5.83
CA SER A 40 -5.24 -14.13 6.40
C SER A 40 -6.17 -15.17 5.73
N ASP A 41 -7.30 -14.73 5.18
CA ASP A 41 -8.26 -15.55 4.43
C ASP A 41 -7.97 -15.65 2.93
N GLY A 42 -6.94 -14.95 2.44
CA GLY A 42 -6.55 -14.92 1.03
C GLY A 42 -7.47 -14.11 0.11
N SER A 43 -8.48 -13.42 0.66
CA SER A 43 -9.51 -12.74 -0.13
C SER A 43 -9.03 -11.43 -0.77
N VAL A 44 -8.09 -10.72 -0.14
CA VAL A 44 -7.57 -9.43 -0.62
C VAL A 44 -6.06 -9.48 -0.72
N LYS A 45 -5.52 -8.97 -1.84
CA LYS A 45 -4.09 -8.90 -2.10
C LYS A 45 -3.67 -7.51 -2.62
N ILE A 46 -2.62 -6.95 -2.01
CA ILE A 46 -1.92 -5.76 -2.49
C ILE A 46 -0.58 -6.20 -3.08
N GLN A 47 -0.41 -6.00 -4.38
CA GLN A 47 0.82 -6.32 -5.10
C GLN A 47 1.18 -5.19 -6.07
N LYS A 48 2.19 -5.42 -6.90
CA LYS A 48 2.53 -4.48 -7.98
C LYS A 48 1.30 -4.28 -8.87
N ASP A 49 1.04 -3.03 -9.26
CA ASP A 49 -0.05 -2.62 -10.14
C ASP A 49 -1.47 -2.76 -9.55
N SER A 50 -1.62 -3.11 -8.26
CA SER A 50 -2.91 -2.98 -7.54
C SER A 50 -3.28 -1.51 -7.36
N GLU A 51 -4.57 -1.20 -7.54
CA GLU A 51 -5.11 0.12 -7.20
C GLU A 51 -5.58 0.11 -5.75
N VAL A 52 -5.15 1.11 -4.97
CA VAL A 52 -5.45 1.21 -3.54
C VAL A 52 -6.04 2.56 -3.19
N ARG A 53 -7.04 2.55 -2.31
CA ARG A 53 -7.51 3.75 -1.60
C ARG A 53 -6.74 3.85 -0.29
N LEU A 54 -6.07 4.98 -0.10
CA LEU A 54 -5.32 5.27 1.12
C LEU A 54 -5.68 6.65 1.66
N LYS A 55 -5.34 6.90 2.92
CA LYS A 55 -5.44 8.20 3.57
C LYS A 55 -4.03 8.73 3.83
N ILE A 56 -3.72 9.93 3.36
CA ILE A 56 -2.46 10.60 3.68
C ILE A 56 -2.52 11.07 5.14
N ILE A 57 -1.50 10.72 5.93
CA ILE A 57 -1.41 11.07 7.35
C ILE A 57 -0.21 11.96 7.67
N GLY A 58 0.73 12.12 6.73
CA GLY A 58 1.88 12.97 6.88
C GLY A 58 2.47 13.35 5.53
N THR A 59 2.99 14.57 5.45
CA THR A 59 3.66 15.10 4.26
C THR A 59 4.96 15.76 4.69
N ARG A 60 6.05 15.43 4.02
CA ARG A 60 7.31 16.14 4.10
C ARG A 60 7.59 16.79 2.75
N VAL A 61 7.80 18.09 2.76
CA VAL A 61 8.08 18.87 1.56
C VAL A 61 9.52 19.33 1.62
N ASP A 62 10.32 18.87 0.65
CA ASP A 62 11.66 19.38 0.39
C ASP A 62 11.64 20.27 -0.87
N ALA A 63 12.76 20.92 -1.21
CA ALA A 63 12.78 21.94 -2.28
C ALA A 63 12.40 21.41 -3.67
N THR A 64 12.58 20.11 -3.92
CA THR A 64 12.38 19.48 -5.23
C THR A 64 11.29 18.41 -5.23
N GLU A 65 10.93 17.87 -4.07
CA GLU A 65 10.11 16.67 -3.95
C GLU A 65 9.18 16.71 -2.74
N ILE A 66 8.02 16.07 -2.87
CA ILE A 66 7.05 15.88 -1.79
C ILE A 66 7.02 14.39 -1.47
N PHE A 67 7.29 14.07 -0.20
CA PHE A 67 7.18 12.72 0.33
C PHE A 67 5.93 12.62 1.20
N CYS A 68 5.11 11.62 0.93
CA CYS A 68 3.88 11.37 1.70
C CYS A 68 3.96 10.06 2.46
N ILE A 69 3.37 10.04 3.65
CA ILE A 69 3.09 8.82 4.41
C ILE A 69 1.57 8.60 4.39
N GLY A 70 1.16 7.40 4.01
CA GLY A 70 -0.24 6.98 3.96
C GLY A 70 -0.56 5.86 4.96
N THR A 71 -1.84 5.69 5.23
CA THR A 71 -2.41 4.54 5.96
C THR A 71 -3.53 3.91 5.16
N ILE A 72 -3.72 2.60 5.35
CA ILE A 72 -4.91 1.85 4.93
C ILE A 72 -5.57 1.13 6.12
N LYS A 73 -5.21 1.50 7.35
CA LYS A 73 -5.69 0.87 8.61
C LYS A 73 -7.06 1.39 9.08
N ASP A 74 -7.57 2.46 8.47
CA ASP A 74 -8.90 3.02 8.77
C ASP A 74 -9.99 2.38 7.87
N ASP A 75 -11.25 2.58 8.23
CA ASP A 75 -12.40 2.07 7.48
C ASP A 75 -12.47 2.57 6.03
N PHE A 76 -12.98 1.72 5.13
CA PHE A 76 -13.20 1.99 3.71
C PHE A 76 -11.92 2.29 2.89
N LEU A 77 -10.75 1.94 3.42
CA LEU A 77 -9.45 1.98 2.73
C LEU A 77 -9.04 0.57 2.28
N GLY A 78 -7.97 0.47 1.48
CA GLY A 78 -7.44 -0.80 0.97
C GLY A 78 -7.55 -0.94 -0.56
N VAL A 79 -7.57 -2.18 -1.06
CA VAL A 79 -7.59 -2.48 -2.50
C VAL A 79 -8.92 -2.05 -3.13
N ILE A 80 -8.84 -1.40 -4.29
CA ILE A 80 -9.98 -1.07 -5.15
C ILE A 80 -10.02 -1.99 -6.38
N ASN A 81 -8.84 -2.33 -6.92
CA ASN A 81 -8.70 -3.18 -8.08
C ASN A 81 -7.46 -4.07 -7.94
N ASP A 82 -7.65 -5.39 -8.08
CA ASP A 82 -6.57 -6.37 -8.14
C ASP A 82 -6.37 -6.82 -9.59
N PRO A 83 -5.20 -6.56 -10.21
CA PRO A 83 -4.94 -6.94 -11.60
C PRO A 83 -4.95 -8.46 -11.83
N SER A 84 -4.90 -9.27 -10.77
CA SER A 84 -4.98 -10.73 -10.86
C SER A 84 -6.39 -11.31 -10.66
N ALA A 85 -7.36 -10.49 -10.24
CA ALA A 85 -8.76 -10.88 -10.12
C ALA A 85 -9.47 -10.73 -11.47
N THR A 86 -9.32 -11.74 -12.34
CA THR A 86 -10.13 -11.90 -13.57
C THR A 86 -10.90 -13.21 -13.52
#